data_AF-A0ABD3TK43-F1
#
_entry.id   AF-A0ABD3TK43-F1
#
_cell.length_a   1.000
_cell.length_b   1.000
_cell.length_c   1.000
_cell.angle_alpha   90.00
_cell.angle_beta   90.00
_cell.angle_gamma   90.00
#
_symmetry.space_group_name_H-M   'P 1'
#
loop_
_entity.id
_entity.type
_entity.pdbx_description
1 polymer ?
#
loop_
_entity_poly.entity_id
_entity_poly.type
_entity_poly.pdbx_seq_one_letter_code
_entity_poly.pdbx_strand_id
1 'polypeptide(L)'
;RETTKWIIRDITVKASLCNTKSEEKHICNYGKNQEKHASNLATQHKLNDTEPSNYFGEIKFDINHTAKYIQVHSNTTTPKNVLKLMKEKWMLDKPNLLISVFGSMTSFNNTILAKTCQTSLTKAVQGTGTWILTDGKHTYVNTHETTDEQPIIIGISQWKDIPNIHQMDTQPGTSSAEYYPGNNLLDPHHTHFILIDDGSRDTSYTTSKFWEELQSEITKLERDNDVPCVLLVFQSDDNIKKTAENNLKRKLPVLIVKESDTNASSKGGKVEIPKDDPDFKLTHTCEWNVDSCESDLGLAIVKALSKAPTKDGFDKMENMTDQMYLLKLAEAWNMFGIAKNVSIDTKKQTEILQSCMMAAILLDEVEYVRKILDNDFNLNTFLTPERLTNLYEAVSVLYCQCND
;
A
#
# COMPACT_ATOMS: atom_id res chain seq x y z
N ARG A 1 26.16 6.78 2.86
CA ARG A 1 26.72 7.76 3.82
C ARG A 1 25.87 9.03 3.92
N GLU A 2 25.45 9.67 2.83
CA GLU A 2 24.56 10.85 2.89
C GLU A 2 23.16 10.52 3.41
N THR A 3 22.56 9.42 2.98
CA THR A 3 21.28 8.91 3.52
C THR A 3 21.33 8.72 5.03
N THR A 4 22.39 8.07 5.54
CA THR A 4 22.62 7.90 6.98
C THR A 4 22.68 9.23 7.73
N LYS A 5 23.44 10.22 7.22
CA LYS A 5 23.52 11.56 7.83
C LYS A 5 22.16 12.27 7.82
N TRP A 6 21.40 12.13 6.74
CA TRP A 6 20.07 12.70 6.62
C TRP A 6 19.09 12.07 7.61
N ILE A 7 19.05 10.73 7.70
CA ILE A 7 18.21 10.01 8.65
C ILE A 7 18.54 10.44 10.08
N ILE A 8 19.83 10.46 10.44
CA ILE A 8 20.29 10.89 11.76
C ILE A 8 19.84 12.32 12.12
N ARG A 9 19.72 13.21 11.12
CA ARG A 9 19.31 14.60 11.31
C ARG A 9 17.79 14.78 11.37
N ASP A 10 17.08 14.15 10.44
CA ASP A 10 15.68 14.47 10.13
C ASP A 10 14.67 13.41 10.64
N ILE A 11 15.16 12.24 11.08
CA ILE A 11 14.39 11.18 11.72
C ILE A 11 14.90 11.00 13.15
N THR A 12 14.10 11.40 14.12
CA THR A 12 14.46 11.36 15.54
C THR A 12 13.69 10.27 16.28
N VAL A 13 14.34 9.65 17.26
CA VAL A 13 13.73 8.73 18.23
C VAL A 13 13.93 9.32 19.62
N LYS A 14 12.96 9.18 20.54
CA LYS A 14 13.21 9.59 21.93
C LYS A 14 14.09 8.55 22.63
N ALA A 15 15.05 9.00 23.42
CA ALA A 15 15.79 8.11 24.32
C ALA A 15 14.80 7.50 25.34
N SER A 16 14.61 6.18 25.31
CA SER A 16 13.75 5.49 26.26
C SER A 16 14.43 5.30 27.61
N LEU A 17 13.72 5.63 28.70
CA LEU A 17 14.14 5.30 30.07
C LEU A 17 14.00 3.79 30.30
N CYS A 18 15.11 3.06 30.23
CA CYS A 18 15.16 1.67 30.69
C CYS A 18 15.17 1.64 32.23
N ASN A 19 13.99 1.69 32.85
CA ASN A 19 13.83 1.40 34.28
C ASN A 19 13.46 -0.08 34.44
N THR A 20 14.44 -0.97 34.40
CA THR A 20 14.27 -2.38 34.80
C THR A 20 15.38 -2.78 35.78
N LYS A 21 15.02 -2.91 37.07
CA LYS A 21 15.80 -3.67 38.07
C LYS A 21 15.50 -5.17 37.92
N SER A 22 15.72 -5.74 36.74
CA SER A 22 15.51 -7.17 36.50
C SER A 22 16.88 -7.79 36.23
N GLU A 23 17.38 -8.53 37.21
CA GLU A 23 18.66 -9.25 37.17
C GLU A 23 18.64 -10.49 36.25
N GLU A 24 17.50 -10.80 35.59
CA GLU A 24 17.33 -12.06 34.86
C GLU A 24 17.18 -11.96 33.34
N LYS A 25 17.28 -10.78 32.72
CA LYS A 25 17.28 -10.67 31.24
C LYS A 25 18.23 -9.58 30.73
N HIS A 26 19.28 -9.98 30.01
CA HIS A 26 20.29 -9.11 29.36
C HIS A 26 19.76 -8.14 28.28
N ILE A 27 18.44 -8.05 28.07
CA ILE A 27 17.80 -7.22 27.03
C ILE A 27 16.71 -6.40 27.71
N CYS A 28 16.79 -5.07 27.61
CA CYS A 28 15.73 -4.18 28.07
C CYS A 28 14.44 -4.40 27.25
N ASN A 29 13.25 -4.18 27.82
CA ASN A 29 11.96 -4.33 27.13
C ASN A 29 11.79 -3.46 25.85
N TYR A 30 12.77 -2.60 25.54
CA TYR A 30 12.87 -1.81 24.31
C TYR A 30 13.87 -2.37 23.29
N GLY A 31 14.36 -3.60 23.48
CA GLY A 31 15.27 -4.28 22.54
C GLY A 31 16.74 -3.89 22.64
N LYS A 32 17.13 -3.04 23.60
CA LYS A 32 18.53 -2.62 23.81
C LYS A 32 19.29 -3.61 24.70
N ASN A 33 20.53 -3.92 24.32
CA ASN A 33 21.43 -4.80 25.08
C ASN A 33 21.90 -4.12 26.38
N GLN A 34 21.72 -4.78 27.54
CA GLN A 34 21.94 -4.18 28.87
C GLN A 34 23.38 -3.69 29.09
N GLU A 35 24.40 -4.37 28.55
CA GLU A 35 25.81 -3.99 28.77
C GLU A 35 26.18 -2.66 28.08
N LYS A 36 25.68 -2.42 26.87
CA LYS A 36 25.84 -1.11 26.19
C LYS A 36 25.03 -0.02 26.91
N HIS A 37 23.86 -0.37 27.43
CA HIS A 37 22.97 0.57 28.12
C HIS A 37 23.44 0.95 29.53
N ALA A 38 24.14 0.04 30.23
CA ALA A 38 24.62 0.23 31.59
C ALA A 38 25.75 1.26 31.68
N SER A 39 26.55 1.42 30.62
CA SER A 39 27.62 2.42 30.57
C SER A 39 27.12 3.87 30.58
N ASN A 40 25.82 4.10 30.30
CA ASN A 40 25.19 5.43 30.31
C ASN A 40 24.34 5.71 31.58
N LEU A 41 24.43 4.87 32.62
CA LEU A 41 23.61 4.98 33.85
C LEU A 41 24.00 6.13 34.81
N ALA A 42 24.76 7.13 34.39
CA ALA A 42 25.12 8.27 35.25
C ALA A 42 24.47 9.61 34.84
N THR A 43 23.76 9.68 33.71
CA THR A 43 23.07 10.89 33.28
C THR A 43 21.58 10.63 33.16
N GLN A 44 20.81 11.30 34.00
CA GLN A 44 19.36 11.42 33.85
C GLN A 44 19.05 11.98 32.45
N HIS A 45 18.82 11.11 31.46
CA HIS A 45 18.21 11.52 30.21
C HIS A 45 16.83 12.07 30.57
N LYS A 46 16.61 13.36 30.34
CA LYS A 46 15.29 13.96 30.55
C LYS A 46 14.35 13.28 29.54
N LEU A 47 13.08 13.10 29.90
CA LEU A 47 11.99 12.53 29.07
C LEU A 47 11.77 13.17 27.67
N ASN A 48 12.63 14.12 27.29
CA ASN A 48 12.57 14.93 26.08
C ASN A 48 13.86 14.90 25.24
N ASP A 49 14.89 14.13 25.63
CA ASP A 49 16.09 14.03 24.81
C ASP A 49 15.83 13.11 23.60
N THR A 50 15.88 13.69 22.41
CA THR A 50 15.79 12.97 21.13
C THR A 50 17.17 12.54 20.68
N GLU A 51 17.33 11.25 20.38
CA GLU A 51 18.52 10.67 19.77
C GLU A 51 18.25 10.26 18.31
N PRO A 52 19.27 10.20 17.46
CA PRO A 52 19.15 9.60 16.13
C PRO A 52 18.67 8.15 16.21
N SER A 53 17.81 7.72 15.27
CA SER A 53 17.47 6.30 15.12
C SER A 53 18.71 5.51 14.72
N ASN A 54 19.01 4.40 15.40
CA ASN A 54 20.01 3.40 14.96
C ASN A 54 19.33 2.17 14.30
N TYR A 55 18.02 2.22 14.12
CA TYR A 55 17.22 1.12 13.61
C TYR A 55 16.64 1.49 12.25
N PHE A 56 17.50 1.50 11.24
CA PHE A 56 17.15 1.75 9.84
C PHE A 56 18.13 1.03 8.92
N GLY A 57 17.69 0.65 7.73
CA GLY A 57 18.54 -0.07 6.77
C GLY A 57 17.75 -1.11 6.00
N GLU A 58 18.36 -2.26 5.77
CA GLU A 58 17.73 -3.41 5.11
C GLU A 58 17.65 -4.61 6.04
N ILE A 59 16.46 -5.18 6.19
CA ILE A 59 16.21 -6.47 6.84
C ILE A 59 16.40 -7.57 5.81
N LYS A 60 17.19 -8.59 6.13
CA LYS A 60 17.26 -9.84 5.36
C LYS A 60 16.51 -10.92 6.12
N PHE A 61 15.41 -11.42 5.53
CA PHE A 61 14.62 -12.52 6.09
C PHE A 61 15.18 -13.88 5.66
N ASP A 62 15.60 -13.98 4.40
CA ASP A 62 16.29 -15.14 3.82
C ASP A 62 17.09 -14.70 2.57
N ILE A 63 17.50 -15.65 1.73
CA ILE A 63 18.27 -15.39 0.50
C ILE A 63 17.49 -14.64 -0.59
N ASN A 64 16.16 -14.70 -0.56
CA ASN A 64 15.26 -14.18 -1.59
C ASN A 64 14.44 -12.98 -1.08
N HIS A 65 14.35 -12.79 0.24
CA HIS A 65 13.49 -11.76 0.84
C HIS A 65 14.30 -10.73 1.63
N THR A 66 14.28 -9.50 1.12
CA THR A 66 14.88 -8.34 1.77
C THR A 66 13.91 -7.17 1.75
N ALA A 67 13.88 -6.38 2.83
CA ALA A 67 13.03 -5.21 2.95
C ALA A 67 13.79 -4.02 3.52
N LYS A 68 13.54 -2.81 3.03
CA LYS A 68 14.05 -1.60 3.70
C LYS A 68 13.22 -1.31 4.94
N TYR A 69 13.82 -0.79 6.00
CA TYR A 69 13.08 -0.44 7.20
C TYR A 69 13.60 0.82 7.87
N ILE A 70 12.73 1.44 8.67
CA ILE A 70 13.07 2.54 9.55
C ILE A 70 12.20 2.53 10.80
N GLN A 71 12.82 2.70 11.96
CA GLN A 71 12.14 3.06 13.19
C GLN A 71 11.91 4.58 13.22
N VAL A 72 10.66 4.97 13.47
CA VAL A 72 10.25 6.37 13.60
C VAL A 72 9.50 6.58 14.89
N HIS A 73 9.75 7.71 15.56
CA HIS A 73 9.03 8.04 16.77
C HIS A 73 7.79 8.91 16.49
N SER A 74 6.63 8.48 16.98
CA SER A 74 5.31 8.99 16.57
C SER A 74 5.06 10.47 16.91
N ASN A 75 5.72 11.00 17.94
CA ASN A 75 5.53 12.40 18.35
C ASN A 75 6.57 13.36 17.77
N THR A 76 7.66 12.86 17.19
CA THR A 76 8.80 13.69 16.77
C THR A 76 9.11 13.57 15.28
N THR A 77 8.73 12.45 14.65
CA THR A 77 8.86 12.26 13.22
C THR A 77 7.49 12.42 12.57
N THR A 78 7.37 13.39 11.65
CA THR A 78 6.12 13.62 10.92
C THR A 78 6.00 12.67 9.72
N PRO A 79 4.78 12.31 9.30
CA PRO A 79 4.56 11.52 8.09
C PRO A 79 5.14 12.14 6.83
N LYS A 80 5.20 13.48 6.76
CA LYS A 80 5.87 14.23 5.68
C LYS A 80 7.37 13.95 5.59
N ASN A 81 8.06 13.82 6.73
CA ASN A 81 9.48 13.45 6.75
C ASN A 81 9.67 12.01 6.25
N VAL A 82 8.77 11.09 6.62
CA VAL A 82 8.82 9.71 6.13
C VAL A 82 8.55 9.65 4.62
N LEU A 83 7.58 10.42 4.11
CA LEU A 83 7.33 10.49 2.68
C LEU A 83 8.52 11.06 1.89
N LYS A 84 9.23 12.04 2.48
CA LYS A 84 10.48 12.56 1.94
C LYS A 84 11.59 11.50 1.91
N LEU A 85 11.73 10.70 2.97
CA LEU A 85 12.63 9.54 3.00
C LEU A 85 12.31 8.56 1.88
N MET A 86 11.04 8.18 1.74
CA MET A 86 10.57 7.23 0.73
C MET A 86 10.97 7.69 -0.68
N LYS A 87 10.72 8.96 -1.01
CA LYS A 87 11.07 9.54 -2.32
C LYS A 87 12.56 9.70 -2.52
N GLU A 88 13.26 10.38 -1.61
CA GLU A 88 14.63 10.84 -1.85
C GLU A 88 15.70 9.82 -1.45
N LYS A 89 15.37 8.86 -0.57
CA LYS A 89 16.34 7.93 0.03
C LYS A 89 16.05 6.49 -0.32
N TRP A 90 14.77 6.11 -0.35
CA TRP A 90 14.39 4.79 -0.86
C TRP A 90 14.23 4.77 -2.37
N MET A 91 14.24 5.95 -3.02
CA MET A 91 14.08 6.13 -4.47
C MET A 91 12.77 5.53 -4.97
N LEU A 92 11.69 5.70 -4.21
CA LEU A 92 10.38 5.22 -4.60
C LEU A 92 9.68 6.27 -5.46
N ASP A 93 9.32 5.86 -6.68
CA ASP A 93 8.46 6.64 -7.55
C ASP A 93 7.07 6.81 -6.96
N LYS A 94 6.40 7.90 -7.34
CA LYS A 94 5.03 8.17 -6.91
C LYS A 94 4.11 7.00 -7.32
N PRO A 95 3.24 6.51 -6.42
CA PRO A 95 2.29 5.47 -6.78
C PRO A 95 1.24 5.95 -7.78
N ASN A 96 0.84 5.06 -8.69
CA ASN A 96 -0.35 5.26 -9.52
C ASN A 96 -1.65 5.02 -8.73
N LEU A 97 -1.58 4.17 -7.70
CA LEU A 97 -2.68 3.84 -6.79
C LEU A 97 -2.15 3.53 -5.39
N LEU A 98 -2.89 3.98 -4.37
CA LEU A 98 -2.68 3.59 -2.98
C LEU A 98 -3.80 2.63 -2.52
N ILE A 99 -3.43 1.43 -2.10
CA ILE A 99 -4.35 0.50 -1.42
C ILE A 99 -3.99 0.46 0.06
N SER A 100 -4.90 0.88 0.92
CA SER A 100 -4.72 0.76 2.37
C SER A 100 -5.51 -0.43 2.91
N VAL A 101 -4.81 -1.45 3.41
CA VAL A 101 -5.40 -2.72 3.82
C VAL A 101 -5.58 -2.78 5.33
N PHE A 102 -6.79 -3.13 5.78
CA PHE A 102 -7.12 -3.35 7.19
C PHE A 102 -7.78 -4.71 7.40
N GLY A 103 -7.41 -5.38 8.50
CA GLY A 103 -7.88 -6.72 8.84
C GLY A 103 -6.81 -7.78 8.63
N SER A 104 -7.22 -9.00 8.37
CA SER A 104 -6.34 -10.12 8.01
C SER A 104 -7.10 -11.09 7.12
N MET A 105 -6.42 -11.71 6.15
CA MET A 105 -6.98 -12.81 5.35
C MET A 105 -7.20 -14.10 6.15
N THR A 106 -6.73 -14.17 7.41
CA THR A 106 -7.10 -15.27 8.32
C THR A 106 -8.54 -15.15 8.83
N SER A 107 -9.26 -14.06 8.50
CA SER A 107 -10.69 -13.90 8.81
C SER A 107 -11.59 -14.81 7.96
N PHE A 108 -11.09 -15.31 6.82
CA PHE A 108 -11.79 -16.27 5.98
C PHE A 108 -11.93 -17.61 6.67
N ASN A 109 -13.11 -18.21 6.57
CA ASN A 109 -13.34 -19.58 7.01
C ASN A 109 -12.73 -20.58 6.01
N ASN A 110 -12.73 -20.22 4.73
CA ASN A 110 -12.22 -21.06 3.66
C ASN A 110 -10.85 -20.60 3.17
N THR A 111 -9.83 -21.44 3.37
CA THR A 111 -8.45 -21.18 2.94
C THR A 111 -8.30 -21.08 1.42
N ILE A 112 -9.15 -21.77 0.66
CA ILE A 112 -9.17 -21.67 -0.81
C ILE A 112 -9.62 -20.27 -1.21
N LEU A 113 -10.65 -19.73 -0.57
CA LEU A 113 -11.15 -18.38 -0.85
C LEU A 113 -10.13 -17.30 -0.42
N ALA A 114 -9.46 -17.48 0.72
CA ALA A 114 -8.33 -16.63 1.10
C ALA A 114 -7.23 -16.63 0.02
N LYS A 115 -6.87 -17.81 -0.51
CA LYS A 115 -5.86 -17.95 -1.59
C LYS A 115 -6.34 -17.34 -2.91
N THR A 116 -7.62 -17.52 -3.26
CA THR A 116 -8.25 -16.90 -4.44
C THR A 116 -8.19 -15.38 -4.34
N CYS A 117 -8.52 -14.83 -3.17
CA CYS A 117 -8.44 -13.40 -2.92
C CYS A 117 -7.01 -12.88 -3.03
N GLN A 118 -6.05 -13.54 -2.38
CA GLN A 118 -4.62 -13.21 -2.49
C GLN A 118 -4.14 -13.21 -3.95
N THR A 119 -4.54 -14.22 -4.72
CA THR A 119 -4.17 -14.36 -6.14
C THR A 119 -4.78 -13.24 -6.99
N SER A 120 -6.06 -12.92 -6.76
CA SER A 120 -6.74 -11.83 -7.48
C SER A 120 -6.16 -10.47 -7.11
N LEU A 121 -5.82 -10.23 -5.83
CA LEU A 121 -5.12 -9.00 -5.42
C LEU A 121 -3.74 -8.90 -6.07
N THR A 122 -2.96 -9.98 -6.06
CA THR A 122 -1.63 -10.03 -6.69
C THR A 122 -1.72 -9.64 -8.17
N LYS A 123 -2.67 -10.21 -8.91
CA LYS A 123 -2.92 -9.87 -10.32
C LYS A 123 -3.35 -8.42 -10.53
N ALA A 124 -4.12 -7.85 -9.59
CA ALA A 124 -4.65 -6.50 -9.71
C ALA A 124 -3.59 -5.40 -9.50
N VAL A 125 -2.47 -5.71 -8.83
CA VAL A 125 -1.45 -4.72 -8.44
C VAL A 125 -0.11 -4.91 -9.15
N GLN A 126 0.13 -6.07 -9.76
CA GLN A 126 1.36 -6.37 -10.50
C GLN A 126 1.46 -5.43 -11.72
N GLY A 127 2.62 -4.81 -11.95
CA GLY A 127 2.83 -3.94 -13.12
C GLY A 127 2.19 -2.56 -13.03
N THR A 128 1.32 -2.31 -12.05
CA THR A 128 0.50 -1.09 -12.05
C THR A 128 1.16 0.09 -11.31
N GLY A 129 2.35 -0.09 -10.71
CA GLY A 129 2.94 0.92 -9.83
C GLY A 129 2.11 1.22 -8.57
N THR A 130 1.33 0.24 -8.09
CA THR A 130 0.52 0.37 -6.87
C THR A 130 1.40 0.30 -5.62
N TRP A 131 1.11 1.17 -4.65
CA TRP A 131 1.59 1.03 -3.28
C TRP A 131 0.52 0.40 -2.39
N ILE A 132 0.92 -0.51 -1.51
CA ILE A 132 0.04 -1.16 -0.55
C ILE A 132 0.53 -0.82 0.87
N LEU A 133 -0.34 -0.22 1.68
CA LEU A 133 -0.11 -0.03 3.11
C LEU A 133 -0.80 -1.15 3.89
N THR A 134 -0.08 -1.78 4.81
CA THR A 134 -0.58 -2.89 5.64
C THR A 134 -0.03 -2.79 7.07
N ASP A 135 -0.45 -3.69 7.95
CA ASP A 135 0.08 -3.80 9.31
C ASP A 135 1.48 -4.42 9.39
N GLY A 136 2.04 -4.87 8.25
CA GLY A 136 3.32 -5.53 8.13
C GLY A 136 3.37 -6.96 8.64
N LYS A 137 2.23 -7.54 9.06
CA LYS A 137 2.18 -8.86 9.73
C LYS A 137 1.60 -9.96 8.86
N HIS A 138 0.74 -9.60 7.91
CA HIS A 138 -0.03 -10.55 7.11
C HIS A 138 0.35 -10.48 5.64
N THR A 139 0.38 -11.64 4.98
CA THR A 139 0.64 -11.74 3.54
C THR A 139 -0.63 -11.46 2.73
N TYR A 140 -0.66 -10.36 1.99
CA TYR A 140 -1.80 -10.01 1.10
C TYR A 140 -1.53 -10.27 -0.38
N VAL A 141 -0.25 -10.27 -0.77
CA VAL A 141 0.23 -10.42 -2.15
C VAL A 141 1.46 -11.32 -2.11
N ASN A 142 1.60 -12.22 -3.08
CA ASN A 142 2.80 -13.06 -3.19
C ASN A 142 3.81 -12.39 -4.14
N THR A 143 4.98 -12.03 -3.63
CA THR A 143 6.05 -11.34 -4.37
C THR A 143 7.16 -12.28 -4.87
N HIS A 144 6.87 -13.57 -5.06
CA HIS A 144 7.89 -14.60 -5.29
C HIS A 144 8.35 -14.79 -6.74
N GLU A 145 7.94 -13.96 -7.69
CA GLU A 145 8.36 -14.09 -9.08
C GLU A 145 9.10 -12.82 -9.52
N THR A 146 10.37 -13.01 -9.85
CA THR A 146 11.33 -12.00 -10.30
C THR A 146 10.82 -11.30 -11.56
N THR A 147 10.27 -10.11 -11.40
CA THR A 147 10.07 -9.12 -12.47
C THR A 147 10.30 -7.72 -11.88
N ASP A 148 10.80 -6.80 -12.71
CA ASP A 148 11.16 -5.44 -12.31
C ASP A 148 9.95 -4.55 -11.90
N GLU A 149 8.73 -5.10 -11.90
CA GLU A 149 7.48 -4.35 -11.74
C GLU A 149 6.61 -4.82 -10.54
N GLN A 150 7.25 -5.21 -9.44
CA GLN A 150 6.52 -5.60 -8.23
C GLN A 150 5.87 -4.41 -7.51
N PRO A 151 4.70 -4.62 -6.86
CA PRO A 151 4.08 -3.59 -6.05
C PRO A 151 4.95 -3.23 -4.85
N ILE A 152 4.91 -1.96 -4.45
CA ILE A 152 5.58 -1.50 -3.23
C ILE A 152 4.66 -1.79 -2.05
N ILE A 153 5.02 -2.78 -1.23
CA ILE A 153 4.26 -3.19 -0.05
C ILE A 153 4.96 -2.67 1.20
N ILE A 154 4.28 -1.80 1.97
CA ILE A 154 4.82 -1.09 3.13
C ILE A 154 4.05 -1.52 4.38
N GLY A 155 4.74 -2.18 5.30
CA GLY A 155 4.22 -2.57 6.60
C GLY A 155 4.39 -1.47 7.64
N ILE A 156 3.30 -1.03 8.28
CA ILE A 156 3.32 -0.07 9.38
C ILE A 156 3.00 -0.81 10.68
N SER A 157 4.05 -1.14 11.44
CA SER A 157 3.94 -1.98 12.63
C SER A 157 4.40 -1.25 13.88
N GLN A 158 3.88 -1.65 15.06
CA GLN A 158 4.40 -1.12 16.32
C GLN A 158 5.77 -1.72 16.63
N TRP A 159 6.72 -0.85 16.95
CA TRP A 159 8.08 -1.22 17.34
C TRP A 159 8.09 -2.24 18.49
N LYS A 160 7.31 -1.99 19.54
CA LYS A 160 7.30 -2.80 20.77
C LYS A 160 6.78 -4.23 20.60
N ASP A 161 6.00 -4.49 19.55
CA ASP A 161 5.40 -5.80 19.34
C ASP A 161 6.38 -6.78 18.67
N ILE A 162 7.39 -6.26 17.97
CA ILE A 162 8.25 -7.05 17.09
C ILE A 162 9.21 -7.93 17.93
N PRO A 163 9.13 -9.26 17.80
CA PRO A 163 10.02 -10.16 18.51
C PRO A 163 11.44 -10.05 17.95
N ASN A 164 12.44 -10.31 18.79
CA ASN A 164 13.87 -10.33 18.41
C ASN A 164 14.40 -9.04 17.77
N ILE A 165 13.78 -7.90 18.08
CA ILE A 165 14.11 -6.60 17.49
C ILE A 165 15.57 -6.14 17.69
N HIS A 166 16.25 -6.69 18.71
CA HIS A 166 17.68 -6.47 18.94
C HIS A 166 18.57 -6.95 17.77
N GLN A 167 18.09 -7.88 16.94
CA GLN A 167 18.78 -8.32 15.72
C GLN A 167 18.82 -7.22 14.65
N MET A 168 17.90 -6.25 14.74
CA MET A 168 17.76 -5.14 13.81
C MET A 168 18.56 -3.88 14.23
N ASP A 169 19.38 -3.96 15.27
CA ASP A 169 20.25 -2.86 15.70
C ASP A 169 21.39 -2.68 14.68
N THR A 170 21.30 -1.66 13.82
CA THR A 170 22.39 -1.39 12.87
C THR A 170 23.49 -0.63 13.59
N GLN A 171 24.68 -1.23 13.64
CA GLN A 171 25.84 -0.49 14.12
C GLN A 171 26.17 0.64 13.14
N PRO A 172 26.76 1.76 13.62
CA PRO A 172 27.20 2.84 12.74
C PRO A 172 28.15 2.31 11.65
N GLY A 173 27.67 2.22 10.41
CA GLY A 173 28.44 1.73 9.26
C GLY A 173 27.93 0.45 8.59
N THR A 174 26.99 -0.28 9.20
CA THR A 174 26.31 -1.41 8.56
C THR A 174 24.98 -0.97 7.95
N SER A 175 24.74 -1.28 6.68
CA SER A 175 23.51 -0.91 5.96
C SER A 175 22.43 -2.00 5.98
N SER A 176 22.69 -3.15 6.60
CA SER A 176 21.79 -4.29 6.63
C SER A 176 21.89 -5.04 7.96
N ALA A 177 20.74 -5.52 8.43
CA ALA A 177 20.56 -6.40 9.58
C ALA A 177 19.94 -7.71 9.13
N GLU A 178 20.41 -8.83 9.69
CA GLU A 178 19.78 -10.13 9.50
C GLU A 178 18.69 -10.30 10.57
N TYR A 179 17.47 -10.52 10.13
CA TYR A 179 16.35 -10.80 11.02
C TYR A 179 15.83 -12.17 10.67
N TYR A 180 16.13 -13.14 11.52
CA TYR A 180 15.74 -14.52 11.23
C TYR A 180 14.29 -14.73 11.66
N PRO A 181 13.40 -14.99 10.70
CA PRO A 181 12.00 -15.17 10.97
C PRO A 181 11.76 -16.51 11.70
N GLY A 182 11.77 -16.49 13.03
CA GLY A 182 11.33 -17.63 13.85
C GLY A 182 9.80 -17.68 13.94
N ASN A 183 9.24 -17.20 15.06
CA ASN A 183 7.80 -17.17 15.32
C ASN A 183 7.14 -15.85 14.87
N ASN A 184 7.35 -15.48 13.60
CA ASN A 184 7.21 -14.13 13.01
C ASN A 184 6.06 -13.23 13.46
N LEU A 185 6.38 -11.94 13.63
CA LEU A 185 5.41 -10.86 13.57
C LEU A 185 5.50 -10.05 12.26
N LEU A 186 6.67 -9.95 11.61
CA LEU A 186 6.84 -9.25 10.34
C LEU A 186 6.77 -10.24 9.17
N ASP A 187 6.04 -9.89 8.12
CA ASP A 187 5.84 -10.73 6.93
C ASP A 187 6.92 -10.47 5.85
N PRO A 188 7.64 -11.50 5.40
CA PRO A 188 8.78 -11.35 4.48
C PRO A 188 8.41 -10.90 3.06
N HIS A 189 7.12 -10.89 2.69
CA HIS A 189 6.67 -10.45 1.36
C HIS A 189 6.58 -8.92 1.24
N HIS A 190 6.81 -8.18 2.33
CA HIS A 190 6.85 -6.74 2.31
C HIS A 190 8.18 -6.22 1.76
N THR A 191 8.11 -5.14 0.99
CA THR A 191 9.29 -4.45 0.46
C THR A 191 9.87 -3.44 1.44
N HIS A 192 9.03 -2.87 2.30
CA HIS A 192 9.37 -1.78 3.19
C HIS A 192 8.65 -1.91 4.54
N PHE A 193 9.30 -1.42 5.60
CA PHE A 193 8.72 -1.34 6.94
C PHE A 193 8.92 0.03 7.59
N ILE A 194 7.86 0.55 8.18
CA ILE A 194 7.89 1.74 9.04
C ILE A 194 7.47 1.29 10.43
N LEU A 195 8.43 1.31 11.36
CA LEU A 195 8.25 0.78 12.70
C LEU A 195 8.00 1.93 13.67
N ILE A 196 6.77 2.02 14.16
CA ILE A 196 6.32 3.15 14.98
C ILE A 196 6.69 2.90 16.44
N ASP A 197 7.52 3.78 16.98
CA ASP A 197 7.81 3.87 18.40
C ASP A 197 7.07 5.07 19.01
N ASP A 198 6.29 4.85 20.06
CA ASP A 198 5.58 5.91 20.78
C ASP A 198 6.26 6.27 22.11
N GLY A 199 7.36 5.58 22.44
CA GLY A 199 8.05 5.68 23.73
C GLY A 199 7.20 5.26 24.93
N SER A 200 5.96 4.80 24.71
CA SER A 200 5.01 4.52 25.77
C SER A 200 5.13 3.06 26.21
N ARG A 201 4.79 2.80 27.48
CA ARG A 201 4.56 1.44 27.98
C ARG A 201 3.11 1.01 27.81
N ASP A 202 2.27 1.92 27.29
CA ASP A 202 0.84 1.70 27.16
C ASP A 202 0.57 0.97 25.84
N THR A 203 -0.21 -0.10 25.90
CA THR A 203 -0.67 -0.83 24.72
C THR A 203 -1.82 -0.12 24.00
N SER A 204 -2.35 0.97 24.55
CA SER A 204 -3.48 1.72 23.97
C SER A 204 -3.14 2.53 22.73
N TYR A 205 -1.86 2.90 22.54
CA TYR A 205 -1.43 3.60 21.34
C TYR A 205 -1.59 2.69 20.12
N THR A 206 -2.18 3.22 19.05
CA THR A 206 -2.39 2.52 17.79
C THR A 206 -1.63 3.23 16.67
N THR A 207 -1.10 2.46 15.72
CA THR A 207 -0.44 3.00 14.51
C THR A 207 -1.41 3.78 13.62
N SER A 208 -2.72 3.67 13.86
CA SER A 208 -3.80 4.24 13.05
C SER A 208 -3.62 5.72 12.78
N LYS A 209 -3.25 6.54 13.78
CA LYS A 209 -3.07 7.98 13.57
C LYS A 209 -1.95 8.26 12.56
N PHE A 210 -0.77 7.68 12.78
CA PHE A 210 0.37 7.87 11.90
C PHE A 210 0.08 7.35 10.48
N TRP A 211 -0.58 6.19 10.39
CA TRP A 211 -1.01 5.60 9.13
C TRP A 211 -1.96 6.53 8.37
N GLU A 212 -3.03 7.03 9.01
CA GLU A 212 -4.02 7.91 8.40
C GLU A 212 -3.40 9.22 7.89
N GLU A 213 -2.46 9.78 8.64
CA GLU A 213 -1.72 10.98 8.26
C GLU A 213 -0.74 10.70 7.11
N LEU A 214 0.01 9.59 7.13
CA LEU A 214 0.88 9.20 6.01
C LEU A 214 0.10 8.96 4.73
N GLN A 215 -1.04 8.28 4.81
CA GLN A 215 -1.97 8.12 3.70
C GLN A 215 -2.45 9.47 3.16
N SER A 216 -2.69 10.45 4.05
CA SER A 216 -3.04 11.83 3.66
C SER A 216 -1.92 12.51 2.87
N GLU A 217 -0.67 12.33 3.30
CA GLU A 217 0.49 12.92 2.64
C GLU A 217 0.75 12.25 1.28
N ILE A 218 0.58 10.93 1.16
CA ILE A 218 0.73 10.19 -0.11
C ILE A 218 -0.37 10.57 -1.12
N THR A 219 -1.62 10.71 -0.67
CA THR A 219 -2.73 11.04 -1.57
C THR A 219 -2.66 12.46 -2.12
N LYS A 220 -2.05 13.40 -1.39
CA LYS A 220 -1.92 14.82 -1.76
C LYS A 220 -0.56 15.16 -2.37
N LEU A 221 0.11 14.18 -2.97
CA LEU A 221 1.52 14.32 -3.33
C LEU A 221 1.82 15.46 -4.31
N GLU A 222 0.84 15.90 -5.10
CA GLU A 222 0.95 17.03 -6.05
C GLU A 222 -0.40 17.73 -6.24
N ARG A 223 -0.41 19.05 -6.46
CA ARG A 223 -1.64 19.87 -6.48
C ARG A 223 -2.60 19.56 -7.63
N ASP A 224 -2.12 18.95 -8.72
CA ASP A 224 -2.89 18.71 -9.95
C ASP A 224 -3.00 17.22 -10.33
N ASN A 225 -2.46 16.30 -9.50
CA ASN A 225 -2.43 14.87 -9.81
C ASN A 225 -2.45 14.04 -8.52
N ASP A 226 -3.56 14.10 -7.79
CA ASP A 226 -3.76 13.35 -6.55
C ASP A 226 -3.63 11.83 -6.80
N VAL A 227 -2.99 11.12 -5.87
CA VAL A 227 -2.92 9.66 -5.94
C VAL A 227 -4.28 9.10 -5.49
N PRO A 228 -4.98 8.30 -6.31
CA PRO A 228 -6.21 7.64 -5.91
C PRO A 228 -5.95 6.69 -4.74
N CYS A 229 -6.89 6.59 -3.81
CA CYS A 229 -6.75 5.72 -2.65
C CYS A 229 -8.04 4.95 -2.40
N VAL A 230 -7.91 3.65 -2.16
CA VAL A 230 -9.00 2.77 -1.73
C VAL A 230 -8.63 2.09 -0.43
N LEU A 231 -9.60 1.95 0.47
CA LEU A 231 -9.46 1.13 1.67
C LEU A 231 -9.98 -0.27 1.40
N LEU A 232 -9.16 -1.28 1.63
CA LEU A 232 -9.53 -2.69 1.52
C LEU A 232 -9.71 -3.27 2.93
N VAL A 233 -10.92 -3.74 3.26
CA VAL A 233 -11.27 -4.20 4.61
C VAL A 233 -11.63 -5.68 4.59
N PHE A 234 -10.83 -6.50 5.28
CA PHE A 234 -10.97 -7.96 5.36
C PHE A 234 -11.64 -8.48 6.65
N GLN A 235 -11.69 -7.64 7.68
CA GLN A 235 -12.19 -8.03 8.99
C GLN A 235 -12.95 -6.88 9.64
N SER A 236 -13.92 -7.21 10.49
CA SER A 236 -14.73 -6.27 11.24
C SER A 236 -14.51 -6.49 12.73
N ASP A 237 -13.45 -5.91 13.27
CA ASP A 237 -13.38 -5.63 14.70
C ASP A 237 -13.68 -4.13 14.93
N ASP A 238 -13.92 -3.75 16.18
CA ASP A 238 -14.36 -2.39 16.50
C ASP A 238 -13.30 -1.33 16.18
N ASN A 239 -12.02 -1.69 16.19
CA ASN A 239 -10.94 -0.78 15.80
C ASN A 239 -10.96 -0.55 14.29
N ILE A 240 -11.08 -1.62 13.49
CA ILE A 240 -11.14 -1.54 12.03
C ILE A 240 -12.41 -0.80 11.59
N LYS A 241 -13.57 -1.03 12.23
CA LYS A 241 -14.80 -0.28 11.97
C LYS A 241 -14.59 1.21 12.19
N LYS A 242 -14.01 1.60 13.32
CA LYS A 242 -13.71 3.01 13.62
C LYS A 242 -12.75 3.62 12.61
N THR A 243 -11.72 2.88 12.19
CA THR A 243 -10.81 3.32 11.13
C THR A 243 -11.53 3.48 9.79
N ALA A 244 -12.41 2.54 9.41
CA ALA A 244 -13.22 2.66 8.20
C ALA A 244 -14.15 3.88 8.25
N GLU A 245 -14.85 4.10 9.37
CA GLU A 245 -15.71 5.28 9.58
C GLU A 245 -14.93 6.60 9.48
N ASN A 246 -13.74 6.67 10.08
CA ASN A 246 -12.88 7.84 9.98
C ASN A 246 -12.43 8.12 8.54
N ASN A 247 -12.15 7.08 7.76
CA ASN A 247 -11.76 7.24 6.36
C ASN A 247 -12.95 7.55 5.44
N LEU A 248 -14.15 7.06 5.75
CA LEU A 248 -15.39 7.49 5.10
C LEU A 248 -15.66 8.98 5.35
N LYS A 249 -15.40 9.49 6.56
CA LYS A 249 -15.46 10.95 6.86
C LYS A 249 -14.50 11.77 6.02
N ARG A 250 -13.38 11.17 5.60
CA ARG A 250 -12.40 11.76 4.68
C ARG A 250 -12.78 11.57 3.22
N LYS A 251 -13.95 11.00 2.93
CA LYS A 251 -14.50 10.70 1.61
C LYS A 251 -13.65 9.72 0.80
N LEU A 252 -12.97 8.79 1.48
CA LEU A 252 -12.22 7.75 0.81
C LEU A 252 -13.12 6.54 0.53
N PRO A 253 -13.03 5.93 -0.66
CA PRO A 253 -13.81 4.75 -0.98
C PRO A 253 -13.35 3.55 -0.16
N VAL A 254 -14.30 2.79 0.36
CA VAL A 254 -14.07 1.59 1.17
C VAL A 254 -14.61 0.37 0.42
N LEU A 255 -13.75 -0.61 0.19
CA LEU A 255 -14.09 -1.91 -0.37
C LEU A 255 -14.05 -2.97 0.73
N ILE A 256 -15.22 -3.52 1.06
CA ILE A 256 -15.36 -4.60 2.03
C ILE A 256 -15.22 -5.94 1.29
N VAL A 257 -14.26 -6.74 1.70
CA VAL A 257 -14.04 -8.10 1.19
C VAL A 257 -14.82 -9.08 2.06
N LYS A 258 -15.63 -9.93 1.43
CA LYS A 258 -16.49 -10.91 2.12
C LYS A 258 -16.38 -12.30 1.50
N GLU A 259 -16.48 -13.32 2.34
CA GLU A 259 -16.80 -14.70 1.96
C GLU A 259 -18.32 -14.88 2.00
N SER A 260 -18.88 -15.73 1.13
CA SER A 260 -20.33 -15.98 1.19
C SER A 260 -20.66 -16.76 2.47
N ASP A 261 -21.63 -16.26 3.25
CA ASP A 261 -22.03 -16.83 4.53
C ASP A 261 -22.57 -18.27 4.33
N THR A 262 -21.72 -19.29 4.39
CA THR A 262 -22.18 -20.69 4.33
C THR A 262 -22.58 -21.24 5.69
N ASN A 263 -22.21 -20.61 6.82
CA ASN A 263 -22.73 -20.97 8.14
C ASN A 263 -22.61 -19.80 9.14
N ALA A 264 -23.66 -19.57 9.92
CA ALA A 264 -23.85 -18.51 10.91
C ALA A 264 -22.95 -18.63 12.16
N SER A 265 -21.63 -18.70 11.97
CA SER A 265 -20.62 -18.54 13.03
C SER A 265 -19.56 -17.57 12.52
N SER A 266 -19.96 -16.33 12.29
CA SER A 266 -19.08 -15.28 11.80
C SER A 266 -18.17 -14.79 12.92
N LYS A 267 -16.98 -15.39 13.05
CA LYS A 267 -15.88 -14.83 13.86
C LYS A 267 -15.35 -13.49 13.31
N GLY A 268 -15.80 -13.04 12.14
CA GLY A 268 -15.70 -11.66 11.68
C GLY A 268 -17.08 -11.02 11.68
N GLY A 269 -17.30 -9.98 12.49
CA GLY A 269 -18.57 -9.27 12.47
C GLY A 269 -18.93 -8.82 11.05
N LYS A 270 -20.21 -8.61 10.75
CA LYS A 270 -20.55 -7.79 9.58
C LYS A 270 -19.96 -6.40 9.83
N VAL A 271 -19.34 -5.78 8.84
CA VAL A 271 -19.01 -4.34 8.91
C VAL A 271 -20.34 -3.62 8.84
N GLU A 272 -20.99 -3.45 9.99
CA GLU A 272 -22.19 -2.64 10.14
C GLU A 272 -21.75 -1.19 10.17
N ILE A 273 -21.61 -0.59 8.98
CA ILE A 273 -21.36 0.84 8.83
C ILE A 273 -22.61 1.58 9.34
N PRO A 274 -22.47 2.68 10.10
CA PRO A 274 -23.61 3.47 10.58
C PRO A 274 -24.56 3.81 9.44
N LYS A 275 -25.76 3.22 9.47
CA LYS A 275 -26.82 3.45 8.47
C LYS A 275 -27.54 4.79 8.67
N ASP A 276 -27.30 5.44 9.80
CA ASP A 276 -28.12 6.53 10.32
C ASP A 276 -27.59 7.93 10.02
N ASP A 277 -26.48 8.06 9.27
CA ASP A 277 -26.02 9.35 8.77
C ASP A 277 -26.49 9.56 7.31
N PRO A 278 -27.46 10.46 7.08
CA PRO A 278 -28.06 10.69 5.76
C PRO A 278 -27.10 11.28 4.72
N ASP A 279 -25.99 11.92 5.12
CA ASP A 279 -24.93 12.39 4.22
C ASP A 279 -23.96 11.26 3.82
N PHE A 280 -23.95 10.16 4.59
CA PHE A 280 -23.05 9.01 4.43
C PHE A 280 -23.64 7.84 3.68
N LYS A 281 -24.91 7.94 3.28
CA LYS A 281 -25.73 6.88 2.69
C LYS A 281 -25.00 6.10 1.58
N LEU A 282 -24.25 5.04 1.92
CA LEU A 282 -23.72 3.99 1.03
C LEU A 282 -22.96 4.44 -0.24
N THR A 283 -22.68 5.73 -0.41
CA THR A 283 -22.20 6.29 -1.68
C THR A 283 -20.76 5.92 -1.97
N HIS A 284 -19.94 5.71 -0.94
CA HIS A 284 -18.49 5.47 -1.04
C HIS A 284 -18.07 4.06 -0.62
N THR A 285 -19.04 3.17 -0.34
CA THR A 285 -18.75 1.78 0.06
C THR A 285 -19.07 0.81 -1.07
N CYS A 286 -18.18 -0.15 -1.30
CA CYS A 286 -18.39 -1.30 -2.16
C CYS A 286 -18.24 -2.59 -1.36
N GLU A 287 -18.93 -3.63 -1.79
CA GLU A 287 -18.76 -4.98 -1.27
C GLU A 287 -18.30 -5.88 -2.40
N TRP A 288 -17.34 -6.76 -2.12
CA TRP A 288 -16.90 -7.79 -3.04
C TRP A 288 -16.94 -9.14 -2.35
N ASN A 289 -17.71 -10.07 -2.94
CA ASN A 289 -17.83 -11.42 -2.47
C ASN A 289 -16.86 -12.30 -3.25
N VAL A 290 -15.90 -12.90 -2.56
CA VAL A 290 -14.82 -13.70 -3.15
C VAL A 290 -15.36 -14.92 -3.91
N ASP A 291 -16.49 -15.44 -3.45
CA ASP A 291 -17.14 -16.65 -3.93
C ASP A 291 -18.02 -16.39 -5.15
N SER A 292 -18.18 -15.13 -5.55
CA SER A 292 -18.98 -14.76 -6.71
C SER A 292 -18.25 -15.15 -8.00
N CYS A 293 -18.94 -15.87 -8.89
CA CYS A 293 -18.42 -16.36 -10.17
C CYS A 293 -17.99 -15.22 -11.14
N GLU A 294 -18.39 -13.97 -10.88
CA GLU A 294 -18.40 -12.90 -11.88
C GLU A 294 -17.42 -11.74 -11.63
N SER A 295 -16.56 -11.75 -10.60
CA SER A 295 -15.70 -10.56 -10.41
C SER A 295 -14.32 -10.80 -9.84
N ASP A 296 -13.33 -10.34 -10.60
CA ASP A 296 -11.95 -10.10 -10.19
C ASP A 296 -11.89 -8.93 -9.17
N LEU A 297 -11.05 -9.06 -8.13
CA LEU A 297 -10.90 -8.04 -7.09
C LEU A 297 -10.41 -6.70 -7.65
N GLY A 298 -9.59 -6.72 -8.70
CA GLY A 298 -9.18 -5.50 -9.39
C GLY A 298 -10.39 -4.71 -9.90
N LEU A 299 -11.36 -5.39 -10.52
CA LEU A 299 -12.58 -4.74 -10.99
C LEU A 299 -13.38 -4.12 -9.83
N ALA A 300 -13.41 -4.80 -8.68
CA ALA A 300 -14.05 -4.26 -7.48
C ALA A 300 -13.33 -3.03 -6.92
N ILE A 301 -12.00 -2.99 -6.98
CA ILE A 301 -11.17 -1.83 -6.60
C ILE A 301 -11.52 -0.63 -7.47
N VAL A 302 -11.56 -0.79 -8.81
CA VAL A 302 -11.87 0.33 -9.71
C VAL A 302 -13.33 0.78 -9.54
N LYS A 303 -14.27 -0.14 -9.33
CA LYS A 303 -15.67 0.18 -8.98
C LYS A 303 -15.80 0.92 -7.64
N ALA A 304 -14.93 0.65 -6.67
CA ALA A 304 -14.89 1.40 -5.42
C ALA A 304 -14.32 2.80 -5.65
N LEU A 305 -13.25 2.92 -6.43
CA LEU A 305 -12.64 4.20 -6.75
C LEU A 305 -13.57 5.12 -7.57
N SER A 306 -14.44 4.57 -8.42
CA SER A 306 -15.47 5.36 -9.13
C SER A 306 -16.55 5.97 -8.24
N LYS A 307 -16.62 5.52 -6.98
CA LYS A 307 -17.49 6.07 -5.96
C LYS A 307 -16.84 7.21 -5.17
N ALA A 308 -15.52 7.45 -5.31
CA ALA A 308 -14.84 8.57 -4.68
C ALA A 308 -15.35 9.93 -5.22
N PRO A 309 -15.39 10.98 -4.40
CA PRO A 309 -15.68 12.32 -4.89
C PRO A 309 -14.46 12.85 -5.63
N THR A 310 -14.67 13.33 -6.84
CA THR A 310 -13.63 13.98 -7.65
C THR A 310 -13.36 15.38 -7.10
N LYS A 311 -12.09 15.73 -6.92
CA LYS A 311 -11.69 17.02 -6.33
C LYS A 311 -11.68 18.17 -7.31
N ASP A 312 -11.38 17.91 -8.58
CA ASP A 312 -11.29 18.92 -9.62
C ASP A 312 -11.77 18.34 -10.95
N GLY A 313 -12.92 18.79 -11.45
CA GLY A 313 -13.26 18.79 -12.88
C GLY A 313 -13.37 17.46 -13.64
N PHE A 314 -13.02 16.30 -13.06
CA PHE A 314 -13.67 15.04 -13.43
C PHE A 314 -15.05 15.07 -12.81
N ASP A 315 -15.93 15.92 -13.33
CA ASP A 315 -17.35 15.67 -13.18
C ASP A 315 -17.53 14.18 -13.52
N LYS A 316 -18.32 13.45 -12.73
CA LYS A 316 -18.96 12.27 -13.30
C LYS A 316 -19.62 12.82 -14.56
N MET A 317 -18.98 12.63 -15.72
CA MET A 317 -19.49 13.12 -16.99
C MET A 317 -20.87 12.48 -17.04
N GLU A 318 -21.93 13.28 -16.86
CA GLU A 318 -23.27 12.77 -16.48
C GLU A 318 -23.83 11.75 -17.49
N ASN A 319 -23.15 11.61 -18.64
CA ASN A 319 -23.50 10.78 -19.78
C ASN A 319 -22.49 9.65 -20.09
N MET A 320 -21.46 9.44 -19.26
CA MET A 320 -20.45 8.39 -19.47
C MET A 320 -20.91 7.07 -18.85
N THR A 321 -20.87 5.98 -19.61
CA THR A 321 -21.23 4.66 -19.09
C THR A 321 -20.20 4.19 -18.06
N ASP A 322 -20.63 3.37 -17.09
CA ASP A 322 -19.72 2.78 -16.10
C ASP A 322 -18.52 2.09 -16.77
N GLN A 323 -18.74 1.42 -17.90
CA GLN A 323 -17.67 0.77 -18.68
C GLN A 323 -16.63 1.78 -19.19
N MET A 324 -17.06 2.88 -19.82
CA MET A 324 -16.14 3.92 -20.31
C MET A 324 -15.35 4.55 -19.17
N TYR A 325 -15.98 4.76 -18.02
CA TYR A 325 -15.30 5.31 -16.84
C TYR A 325 -14.24 4.36 -16.29
N LEU A 326 -14.55 3.06 -16.21
CA LEU A 326 -13.58 2.04 -15.81
C LEU A 326 -12.39 1.97 -16.78
N LEU A 327 -12.61 2.10 -18.09
CA LEU A 327 -11.54 2.11 -19.10
C LEU A 327 -10.63 3.33 -18.93
N LYS A 328 -11.22 4.51 -18.73
CA LYS A 328 -10.46 5.75 -18.50
C LYS A 328 -9.66 5.71 -17.20
N LEU A 329 -10.20 5.12 -16.14
CA LEU A 329 -9.46 4.89 -14.90
C LEU A 329 -8.33 3.88 -15.07
N ALA A 330 -8.58 2.79 -15.80
CA ALA A 330 -7.56 1.78 -16.06
C ALA A 330 -6.39 2.34 -16.90
N GLU A 331 -6.68 3.20 -17.87
CA GLU A 331 -5.66 3.95 -18.61
C GLU A 331 -4.90 4.91 -17.68
N ALA A 332 -5.61 5.74 -16.90
CA ALA A 332 -5.00 6.74 -16.04
C ALA A 332 -4.08 6.14 -14.95
N TRP A 333 -4.38 4.93 -14.50
CA TRP A 333 -3.67 4.28 -13.39
C TRP A 333 -2.82 3.08 -13.82
N ASN A 334 -2.61 2.90 -15.13
CA ASN A 334 -1.94 1.73 -15.69
C ASN A 334 -2.46 0.40 -15.11
N MET A 335 -3.79 0.29 -15.00
CA MET A 335 -4.47 -0.89 -14.48
C MET A 335 -5.11 -1.70 -15.61
N PHE A 336 -4.43 -1.84 -16.75
CA PHE A 336 -4.95 -2.58 -17.91
C PHE A 336 -5.28 -4.04 -17.57
N GLY A 337 -4.52 -4.67 -16.66
CA GLY A 337 -4.85 -5.98 -16.09
C GLY A 337 -6.28 -6.08 -15.53
N ILE A 338 -6.82 -4.99 -15.00
CA ILE A 338 -8.20 -4.92 -14.49
C ILE A 338 -9.20 -4.71 -15.64
N ALA A 339 -8.86 -3.85 -16.61
CA ALA A 339 -9.71 -3.61 -17.77
C ALA A 339 -9.85 -4.85 -18.67
N LYS A 340 -8.93 -5.81 -18.60
CA LYS A 340 -9.06 -7.16 -19.21
C LYS A 340 -10.30 -7.93 -18.73
N ASN A 341 -10.93 -7.56 -17.63
CA ASN A 341 -12.17 -8.21 -17.16
C ASN A 341 -13.45 -7.40 -17.40
N VAL A 342 -13.35 -6.14 -17.84
CA VAL A 342 -14.50 -5.27 -18.14
C VAL A 342 -15.07 -5.58 -19.52
N SER A 343 -16.37 -5.87 -19.68
CA SER A 343 -16.96 -6.01 -21.01
C SER A 343 -16.88 -4.68 -21.78
N ILE A 344 -16.39 -4.68 -23.02
CA ILE A 344 -16.13 -3.47 -23.83
C ILE A 344 -17.06 -3.46 -25.04
N ASP A 345 -17.94 -2.46 -25.14
CA ASP A 345 -18.64 -2.17 -26.39
C ASP A 345 -17.76 -1.29 -27.30
N THR A 346 -17.10 -1.94 -28.24
CA THR A 346 -16.19 -1.34 -29.24
C THR A 346 -16.90 -0.75 -30.45
N LYS A 347 -18.20 -1.03 -30.66
CA LYS A 347 -18.92 -0.67 -31.89
C LYS A 347 -18.95 0.83 -32.13
N LYS A 348 -18.82 1.62 -31.07
CA LYS A 348 -18.83 3.08 -31.12
C LYS A 348 -17.43 3.70 -31.22
N GLN A 349 -16.34 2.91 -31.16
CA GLN A 349 -14.94 3.36 -31.16
C GLN A 349 -14.73 4.74 -30.53
N THR A 350 -15.24 4.90 -29.31
CA THR A 350 -15.28 6.21 -28.65
C THR A 350 -13.87 6.76 -28.47
N GLU A 351 -13.75 8.09 -28.35
CA GLU A 351 -12.46 8.74 -28.10
C GLU A 351 -11.70 8.14 -26.91
N ILE A 352 -12.44 7.78 -25.85
CA ILE A 352 -11.89 7.09 -24.66
C ILE A 352 -11.32 5.72 -25.03
N LEU A 353 -12.06 4.90 -25.78
CA LEU A 353 -11.56 3.58 -26.19
C LEU A 353 -10.33 3.69 -27.10
N GLN A 354 -10.28 4.71 -27.96
CA GLN A 354 -9.12 5.00 -28.79
C GLN A 354 -7.92 5.46 -27.94
N SER A 355 -8.12 6.29 -26.91
CA SER A 355 -7.09 6.67 -25.94
C SER A 355 -6.53 5.45 -25.18
N CYS A 356 -7.42 4.61 -24.65
CA CYS A 356 -7.04 3.37 -23.99
C CYS A 356 -6.26 2.43 -24.92
N MET A 357 -6.62 2.34 -26.20
CA MET A 357 -5.88 1.56 -27.20
C MET A 357 -4.48 2.13 -27.44
N MET A 358 -4.34 3.46 -27.55
CA MET A 358 -3.02 4.12 -27.68
C MET A 358 -2.13 3.80 -26.47
N ALA A 359 -2.65 4.00 -25.26
CA ALA A 359 -1.91 3.74 -24.03
C ALA A 359 -1.49 2.27 -23.89
N ALA A 360 -2.40 1.33 -24.21
CA ALA A 360 -2.10 -0.09 -24.16
C ALA A 360 -1.00 -0.51 -25.15
N ILE A 361 -0.95 0.10 -26.34
CA ILE A 361 0.14 -0.15 -27.31
C ILE A 361 1.46 0.42 -26.78
N LEU A 362 1.44 1.63 -26.21
CA LEU A 362 2.64 2.28 -25.68
C LEU A 362 3.25 1.56 -24.46
N LEU A 363 2.42 0.89 -23.67
CA LEU A 363 2.82 0.15 -22.47
C LEU A 363 3.00 -1.36 -22.72
N ASP A 364 3.01 -1.79 -23.99
CA ASP A 364 3.16 -3.20 -24.39
C ASP A 364 2.14 -4.17 -23.73
N GLU A 365 0.91 -3.69 -23.51
CA GLU A 365 -0.17 -4.48 -22.90
C GLU A 365 -0.89 -5.37 -23.93
N VAL A 366 -0.15 -6.35 -24.45
CA VAL A 366 -0.56 -7.21 -25.59
C VAL A 366 -1.92 -7.88 -25.40
N GLU A 367 -2.18 -8.42 -24.21
CA GLU A 367 -3.45 -9.11 -23.93
C GLU A 367 -4.65 -8.16 -23.95
N TYR A 368 -4.46 -6.93 -23.48
CA TYR A 368 -5.51 -5.93 -23.46
C TYR A 368 -5.78 -5.39 -24.88
N VAL A 369 -4.71 -5.15 -25.66
CA VAL A 369 -4.83 -4.83 -27.09
C VAL A 369 -5.60 -5.92 -27.82
N ARG A 370 -5.22 -7.19 -27.63
CA ARG A 370 -5.92 -8.35 -28.22
C ARG A 370 -7.41 -8.34 -27.88
N LYS A 371 -7.74 -8.13 -26.60
CA LYS A 371 -9.13 -8.09 -26.16
C LYS A 371 -9.94 -6.97 -26.84
N ILE A 372 -9.36 -5.78 -27.00
CA ILE A 372 -10.05 -4.69 -27.72
C ILE A 372 -10.27 -5.09 -29.19
N LEU A 373 -9.27 -5.70 -29.84
CA LEU A 373 -9.37 -6.16 -31.23
C LEU A 373 -10.41 -7.26 -31.43
N ASP A 374 -10.47 -8.24 -30.52
CA ASP A 374 -11.41 -9.37 -30.57
C ASP A 374 -12.88 -8.95 -30.51
N ASN A 375 -13.15 -7.72 -30.07
CA ASN A 375 -14.49 -7.17 -29.99
C ASN A 375 -14.86 -6.33 -31.23
N ASP A 376 -14.28 -6.47 -32.42
CA ASP A 376 -14.58 -5.66 -33.63
C ASP A 376 -14.02 -4.22 -33.63
N PHE A 377 -12.92 -3.95 -32.91
CA PHE A 377 -12.24 -2.67 -33.02
C PHE A 377 -11.52 -2.55 -34.38
N ASN A 378 -11.92 -1.57 -35.19
CA ASN A 378 -11.34 -1.28 -36.49
C ASN A 378 -10.01 -0.51 -36.38
N LEU A 379 -8.90 -1.18 -36.69
CA LEU A 379 -7.57 -0.55 -36.70
C LEU A 379 -7.38 0.47 -37.82
N ASN A 380 -8.05 0.32 -38.96
CA ASN A 380 -7.88 1.21 -40.11
C ASN A 380 -8.43 2.61 -39.84
N THR A 381 -9.51 2.71 -39.05
CA THR A 381 -10.07 4.00 -38.61
C THR A 381 -9.29 4.59 -37.43
N PHE A 382 -8.67 3.74 -36.62
CA PHE A 382 -7.91 4.15 -35.46
C PHE A 382 -6.53 4.71 -35.80
N LEU A 383 -5.77 4.06 -36.70
CA LEU A 383 -4.39 4.41 -37.05
C LEU A 383 -4.32 5.56 -38.06
N THR A 384 -4.54 6.79 -37.57
CA THR A 384 -4.32 8.00 -38.35
C THR A 384 -2.81 8.28 -38.52
N PRO A 385 -2.39 9.05 -39.53
CA PRO A 385 -0.98 9.45 -39.68
C PRO A 385 -0.40 10.13 -38.44
N GLU A 386 -1.21 10.93 -37.74
CA GLU A 386 -0.83 11.59 -36.48
C GLU A 386 -0.56 10.57 -35.37
N ARG A 387 -1.50 9.63 -35.12
CA ARG A 387 -1.32 8.59 -34.10
C ARG A 387 -0.14 7.67 -34.42
N LEU A 388 0.04 7.34 -35.69
CA LEU A 388 1.17 6.54 -36.13
C LEU A 388 2.49 7.27 -35.83
N THR A 389 2.57 8.55 -36.16
CA THR A 389 3.74 9.39 -35.84
C THR A 389 4.04 9.38 -34.35
N ASN A 390 3.03 9.61 -33.50
CA ASN A 390 3.17 9.59 -32.04
C ASN A 390 3.69 8.24 -31.52
N LEU A 391 3.22 7.11 -32.08
CA LEU A 391 3.69 5.77 -31.70
C LEU A 391 5.17 5.57 -32.06
N TYR A 392 5.60 5.97 -33.27
CA TYR A 392 6.99 5.86 -33.69
C TYR A 392 7.93 6.79 -32.91
N GLU A 393 7.48 7.99 -32.55
CA GLU A 393 8.23 8.92 -31.71
C GLU A 393 8.44 8.36 -30.29
N ALA A 394 7.40 7.77 -29.69
CA ALA A 394 7.51 7.17 -28.36
C ALA A 394 8.56 6.05 -28.29
N VAL A 395 8.61 5.19 -29.31
CA VAL A 395 9.64 4.15 -29.44
C VAL A 395 11.04 4.78 -29.53
N SER A 396 11.18 5.88 -30.27
CA SER A 396 12.48 6.56 -30.42
C SER A 396 12.99 7.14 -29.09
N VAL A 397 12.10 7.63 -28.23
CA VAL A 397 12.44 8.11 -26.88
C VAL A 397 12.87 6.96 -25.97
N LEU A 398 12.14 5.84 -25.99
CA LEU A 398 12.48 4.64 -25.20
C LEU A 398 13.84 4.05 -25.63
N TYR A 399 14.15 4.04 -26.93
CA TYR A 399 15.45 3.58 -27.44
C TYR A 399 16.63 4.51 -27.09
N CYS A 400 16.38 5.80 -26.87
CA CYS A 400 17.42 6.73 -26.42
C CYS A 400 17.75 6.54 -24.92
N GLN A 401 16.75 6.21 -24.10
CA GLN A 401 16.96 6.00 -22.66
C GLN A 401 17.69 4.70 -22.30
N CYS A 402 17.67 3.69 -23.17
CA CYS A 402 18.38 2.42 -22.96
C CYS A 402 19.85 2.43 -23.44
N ASN A 403 20.33 3.51 -24.07
CA ASN A 403 21.67 3.58 -24.68
C ASN A 403 22.60 4.65 -24.07
N ASP A 404 22.24 5.27 -22.94
CA ASP A 404 23.10 6.19 -22.18
C ASP A 404 23.63 5.58 -20.87
#